data_AF-A0A530BPC5-F1
#
_entry.id   AF-A0A530BPC5-F1
#
_cell.length_a   1.000
_cell.length_b   1.000
_cell.length_c   1.000
_cell.angle_alpha   90.00
_cell.angle_beta   90.00
_cell.angle_gamma   90.00
#
_symmetry.space_group_name_H-M   'P 1'
#
loop_
_entity.id
_entity.type
_entity.pdbx_description
1 polymer ?
#
loop_
_entity_poly.entity_id
_entity_poly.type
_entity_poly.pdbx_seq_one_letter_code
_entity_poly.pdbx_strand_id
1 'polypeptide(L)' 'MTTAPLLAARGVSKAFFGNPVLRGVSIALQPGRVHALLGENGAGKSTLINLLS' A
#
# COMPACT_ATOMS: atom_id res chain seq x y z
N MET A 1 14.40 8.28 19.50
CA MET A 1 13.29 9.09 18.96
C MET A 1 12.70 8.31 17.80
N THR A 2 11.42 7.97 17.83
CA THR A 2 10.76 7.29 16.70
C THR A 2 10.43 8.33 15.65
N THR A 3 11.14 8.28 14.52
CA THR A 3 10.88 9.16 13.39
C THR A 3 9.46 8.90 12.84
N ALA A 4 8.73 9.96 12.53
CA ALA A 4 7.43 9.83 11.87
C ALA A 4 7.61 9.17 10.49
N PRO A 5 6.64 8.35 10.02
CA PRO A 5 6.70 7.80 8.68
C PRO A 5 6.71 8.93 7.65
N LEU A 6 7.49 8.75 6.58
CA LEU A 6 7.50 9.67 5.44
C LEU A 6 6.15 9.65 4.71
N LEU A 7 5.53 8.47 4.64
CA LEU A 7 4.22 8.27 4.05
C LEU A 7 3.46 7.21 4.84
N ALA A 8 2.18 7.43 5.10
CA ALA A 8 1.30 6.43 5.67
C ALA A 8 -0.06 6.43 4.98
N ALA A 9 -0.57 5.25 4.68
CA ALA A 9 -1.92 5.03 4.19
C ALA A 9 -2.66 4.09 5.14
N ARG A 10 -3.92 4.39 5.43
CA ARG A 10 -4.72 3.69 6.46
C ARG A 10 -6.06 3.27 5.89
N GLY A 11 -6.39 1.99 6.03
CA GLY A 11 -7.70 1.44 5.65
C GLY A 11 -8.03 1.55 4.17
N VAL A 12 -7.02 1.58 3.28
CA VAL A 12 -7.24 1.85 1.86
C VAL A 12 -7.94 0.68 1.18
N SER A 13 -9.02 1.00 0.47
CA SER A 13 -9.77 0.04 -0.33
C SER A 13 -9.90 0.54 -1.76
N LYS A 14 -9.85 -0.38 -2.72
CA LYS A 14 -9.99 -0.06 -4.14
C LYS A 14 -10.66 -1.21 -4.86
N ALA A 15 -11.63 -0.89 -5.71
CA ALA A 15 -12.26 -1.82 -6.63
C ALA A 15 -12.18 -1.26 -8.06
N PHE A 16 -12.18 -2.16 -9.05
CA PHE A 16 -12.37 -1.83 -10.46
C PHE A 16 -13.59 -2.58 -10.96
N PHE A 17 -14.55 -1.87 -11.55
CA PHE A 17 -15.79 -2.47 -12.07
C PHE A 17 -16.50 -3.37 -11.05
N GLY A 18 -16.51 -2.98 -9.77
CA GLY A 18 -17.09 -3.77 -8.69
C GLY A 18 -16.21 -4.89 -8.13
N ASN A 19 -15.11 -5.25 -8.77
CA ASN A 19 -14.18 -6.27 -8.27
C ASN A 19 -13.18 -5.66 -7.28
N PRO A 20 -13.21 -6.03 -5.97
CA PRO A 20 -12.31 -5.45 -4.98
C PRO A 20 -10.89 -6.00 -5.14
N VAL A 21 -9.94 -5.08 -5.29
CA VAL A 21 -8.50 -5.35 -5.46
C VAL A 21 -7.72 -5.05 -4.18
N LEU A 22 -8.06 -3.97 -3.46
CA LEU A 22 -7.52 -3.65 -2.13
C LEU A 22 -8.67 -3.64 -1.11
N ARG A 23 -8.44 -4.23 0.06
CA ARG A 23 -9.44 -4.38 1.13
C ARG A 23 -8.86 -3.88 2.46
N GLY A 24 -9.10 -2.62 2.80
CA GLY A 24 -8.71 -2.05 4.09
C GLY A 24 -7.20 -2.06 4.38
N VAL A 25 -6.35 -1.97 3.35
CA VAL A 25 -4.89 -2.10 3.49
C VAL A 25 -4.31 -0.90 4.24
N SER A 26 -3.39 -1.14 5.17
CA SER A 26 -2.64 -0.08 5.87
C SER A 26 -1.14 -0.31 5.73
N ILE A 27 -0.40 0.75 5.42
CA ILE A 27 1.07 0.71 5.26
C ILE A 27 1.68 2.03 5.76
N ALA A 28 2.89 1.96 6.30
CA ALA A 28 3.69 3.11 6.69
C ALA A 28 5.12 2.93 6.19
N LEU A 29 5.63 3.91 5.43
CA LEU A 29 6.98 3.93 4.88
C LEU A 29 7.87 4.80 5.75
N GLN A 30 8.88 4.17 6.36
CA GLN A 30 9.83 4.86 7.22
C GLN A 30 10.96 5.53 6.40
N PRO A 31 11.46 6.70 6.82
CA PRO A 31 12.58 7.36 6.17
C PRO A 31 13.83 6.47 6.13
N GLY A 32 14.58 6.55 5.02
CA GLY A 32 15.86 5.83 4.87
C GLY A 32 15.74 4.31 4.76
N ARG A 33 14.54 3.76 4.50
CA ARG A 33 14.32 2.32 4.35
C ARG A 33 13.80 1.96 2.97
N VAL A 34 14.35 0.89 2.41
CA VAL A 34 13.80 0.20 1.24
C VAL A 34 12.75 -0.80 1.73
N HIS A 35 11.54 -0.73 1.16
CA HIS A 35 10.45 -1.64 1.48
C HIS A 35 10.15 -2.50 0.26
N ALA A 36 9.97 -3.80 0.46
CA ALA A 36 9.55 -4.73 -0.58
C ALA A 36 8.08 -5.10 -0.37
N LEU A 37 7.27 -4.99 -1.42
CA LEU A 37 5.89 -5.47 -1.42
C LEU A 37 5.82 -6.79 -2.19
N LEU A 38 5.57 -7.88 -1.48
CA LEU A 38 5.55 -9.24 -2.01
C LEU A 38 4.12 -9.78 -2.07
N GLY A 39 3.91 -10.76 -2.95
CA GLY A 39 2.62 -11.41 -3.15
C GLY A 39 2.47 -11.94 -4.56
N GLU A 40 1.45 -12.76 -4.80
CA GLU A 40 1.16 -13.37 -6.10
C GLU A 40 0.71 -12.33 -7.15
N ASN A 41 0.69 -12.75 -8.42
CA ASN A 41 0.12 -11.93 -9.49
C ASN A 41 -1.38 -11.70 -9.23
N GLY A 42 -1.83 -10.46 -9.42
CA GLY A 42 -3.22 -10.07 -9.13
C GLY A 42 -3.50 -9.71 -7.67
N ALA A 43 -2.55 -9.86 -6.73
CA ALA A 43 -2.73 -9.51 -5.31
C ALA A 43 -2.90 -8.00 -5.02
N GLY A 44 -2.97 -7.14 -6.05
CA GLY A 44 -3.15 -5.70 -5.88
C GLY A 44 -1.86 -4.89 -5.61
N LYS A 45 -0.67 -5.50 -5.75
CA LYS A 45 0.61 -4.83 -5.50
C LYS A 45 0.79 -3.54 -6.30
N SER A 46 0.68 -3.61 -7.62
CA SER A 46 0.79 -2.42 -8.49
C SER A 46 -0.34 -1.43 -8.24
N THR A 47 -1.55 -1.91 -7.89
CA THR A 47 -2.66 -1.03 -7.50
C THR A 47 -2.35 -0.26 -6.23
N LEU A 48 -1.71 -0.89 -5.23
CA LEU A 48 -1.27 -0.21 -4.02
C LEU A 48 -0.17 0.81 -4.34
N ILE A 49 0.85 0.43 -5.13
CA ILE A 49 1.93 1.36 -5.53
C ILE A 49 1.36 2.59 -6.26
N ASN A 50 0.49 2.37 -7.26
CA ASN A 50 -0.14 3.46 -8.02
C ASN A 50 -1.02 4.39 -7.18
N LEU A 51 -1.47 3.93 -6.01
CA LEU A 51 -2.25 4.76 -5.10
C LEU A 51 -1.34 5.61 -4.19
N LEU A 52 -0.09 5.18 -3.98
CA LEU A 52 0.90 5.84 -3.12
C LEU A 52 1.81 6.81 -3.90
N SER A 53 1.88 6.70 -5.23
CA SER A 53 2.67 7.55 -6.15
C SER A 53 1.82 8.64 -6.81
#